data_AF-A0A8H8NY50-F1
#
_entry.id   AF-A0A8H8NY50-F1
#
_cell.length_a   1.000
_cell.length_b   1.000
_cell.length_c   1.000
_cell.angle_alpha   90.00
_cell.angle_beta   90.00
_cell.angle_gamma   90.00
#
_symmetry.space_group_name_H-M   'P 1'
#
loop_
_entity.id
_entity.type
_entity.pdbx_description
1 polymer ?
#
loop_
_entity_poly.entity_id
_entity_poly.type
_entity_poly.pdbx_seq_one_letter_code
_entity_poly.pdbx_strand_id
1 'polypeptide(L)'
;MTISPGTYIICDTDSDKVIDYYSGSSRIGTWDCHYGENQRIKPYPGTSGYAIQNAMTSKYIPTKTDGSYMNGVGEDNCGIFTLERQFKGFYLIKLMGTSTHLNHPYTELDGPYFPVGFTDKAVPLGCFWELDKISDDVGSILKPRRNISAHVLSPSQPTTPPSQGLGPYIDEAHLYTDMLFNMPRQPFTRVQRIAALDWARKLGAINVPTIESFDECERRLEAALGSNNNLGRHRATSAPFPLPDPLPDFSLENARTRDYIYVNKTLRYPYYQTMAHQPLSPNNWIELSASYEWYLAEKKRVIEEQGKKVIDSLPENDAACGELLELVVEFMTTRYPTLFDRLTETMQDGKELDGVYSHVTKERYQWVKSCPPEGVEGLKIISRLTENDFSMAREREDGHIYFVGGLVAFPGSYLLSEKIGKSMHDVHVPVPHFNQKLLVSVERALKRMDPSAPFERSSWEIVDDNNLFTHNIAQLPEGGKCTVDPGDMYLRVDRQVLRKLPRSGVIAFTAHPIIKRMRDIKQDSPLVPALLAKILEESPKDLTDYKNAPIYYAELKPWLEEATKDQISRGLIKGDEKPQDFRHIPRPVDILVPPVAVP
;
A
#
# COMPACT_ATOMS: atom_id res chain seq x y z
N MET A 1 -0.63 3.36 36.59
CA MET A 1 -0.87 4.45 37.58
C MET A 1 -2.37 4.70 37.63
N THR A 2 -2.97 4.69 38.82
CA THR A 2 -4.40 4.98 39.03
C THR A 2 -4.68 6.47 38.75
N ILE A 3 -5.79 6.78 38.10
CA ILE A 3 -6.23 8.16 37.89
C ILE A 3 -6.68 8.78 39.22
N SER A 4 -6.37 10.06 39.45
CA SER A 4 -6.87 10.76 40.64
C SER A 4 -8.38 11.01 40.51
N PRO A 5 -9.20 10.81 41.56
CA PRO A 5 -10.57 11.30 41.56
C PRO A 5 -10.66 12.81 41.32
N GLY A 6 -11.76 13.25 40.72
CA GLY A 6 -12.02 14.67 40.45
C GLY A 6 -13.07 14.87 39.36
N THR A 7 -13.18 16.11 38.89
CA THR A 7 -14.02 16.50 37.77
C THR A 7 -13.18 16.60 36.50
N TYR A 8 -13.66 16.02 35.41
CA TYR A 8 -12.96 15.82 34.15
C TYR A 8 -13.83 16.21 32.96
N ILE A 9 -13.19 16.64 31.87
CA ILE A 9 -13.76 16.51 30.53
C ILE A 9 -13.27 15.17 29.98
N ILE A 10 -14.18 14.42 29.36
CA ILE A 10 -13.85 13.13 28.75
C ILE A 10 -14.06 13.27 27.23
N CYS A 11 -12.97 13.38 26.48
CA CYS A 11 -12.98 13.57 25.03
C CYS A 11 -12.73 12.23 24.32
N ASP A 12 -13.55 11.89 23.33
CA ASP A 12 -13.20 10.87 22.35
C ASP A 12 -12.10 11.42 21.44
N THR A 13 -10.99 10.72 21.40
CA THR A 13 -9.80 11.18 20.67
C THR A 13 -9.87 11.01 19.17
N ASP A 14 -10.81 10.21 18.69
CA ASP A 14 -10.96 9.95 17.26
C ASP A 14 -11.91 10.95 16.58
N SER A 15 -12.81 11.59 17.36
CA SER A 15 -13.77 12.59 16.85
C SER A 15 -13.63 13.99 17.46
N ASP A 16 -12.76 14.18 18.45
CA ASP A 16 -12.64 15.41 19.27
C ASP A 16 -13.95 15.84 19.95
N LYS A 17 -14.91 14.91 20.08
CA LYS A 17 -16.20 15.11 20.75
C LYS A 17 -16.13 14.68 22.21
N VAL A 18 -16.89 15.35 23.07
CA VAL A 18 -16.91 15.13 24.52
C VAL A 18 -18.10 14.29 24.94
N ILE A 19 -17.92 13.40 25.93
CA ILE A 19 -19.04 12.65 26.53
C ILE A 19 -20.00 13.63 27.19
N ASP A 20 -21.26 13.55 26.81
CA ASP A 20 -22.30 14.42 27.35
C ASP A 20 -23.70 13.76 27.36
N TYR A 21 -24.65 14.43 28.00
CA TYR A 21 -26.03 14.01 28.18
C TYR A 21 -26.95 14.89 27.33
N TYR A 22 -27.82 14.26 26.53
CA TYR A 22 -28.80 14.99 25.74
C TYR A 22 -29.80 15.72 26.64
N SER A 23 -29.86 17.05 26.51
CA SER A 23 -30.77 17.92 27.27
C SER A 23 -32.23 17.45 27.11
N GLY A 24 -32.81 16.90 28.18
CA GLY A 24 -34.21 16.48 28.24
C GLY A 24 -34.49 14.98 28.12
N SER A 25 -33.52 14.12 27.76
CA SER A 25 -33.78 12.66 27.60
C SER A 25 -32.87 11.73 28.41
N SER A 26 -31.91 12.28 29.17
CA SER A 26 -30.89 11.51 29.92
C SER A 26 -30.04 10.56 29.07
N ARG A 27 -30.08 10.67 27.74
CA ARG A 27 -29.30 9.85 26.81
C ARG A 27 -27.84 10.28 26.85
N ILE A 28 -26.94 9.31 26.90
CA ILE A 28 -25.50 9.51 26.91
C ILE A 28 -24.98 9.37 25.49
N GLY A 29 -24.16 10.33 25.06
CA GLY A 29 -23.50 10.30 23.77
C GLY A 29 -22.28 11.21 23.75
N THR A 30 -21.78 11.50 22.56
CA THR A 30 -20.72 12.46 22.30
C THR A 30 -21.27 13.71 21.60
N TRP A 31 -20.76 14.88 21.97
CA TRP A 31 -21.13 16.21 21.42
C TRP A 31 -19.89 17.02 21.07
N ASP A 32 -20.05 18.07 20.26
CA ASP A 32 -18.94 19.01 20.01
C ASP A 32 -18.47 19.69 21.30
N CYS A 33 -17.16 19.88 21.43
CA CYS A 33 -16.47 20.39 22.62
C CYS A 33 -16.99 21.73 23.18
N HIS A 34 -17.79 22.47 22.42
CA HIS A 34 -18.40 23.74 22.84
C HIS A 34 -19.61 23.58 23.77
N TYR A 35 -20.12 22.36 23.97
CA TYR A 35 -21.34 22.11 24.75
C TYR A 35 -21.17 21.09 25.89
N GLY A 36 -20.00 20.47 26.04
CA GLY A 36 -19.78 19.33 26.95
C GLY A 36 -19.98 19.63 28.43
N GLU A 37 -20.84 18.86 29.08
CA GLU A 37 -20.95 18.85 30.54
C GLU A 37 -19.83 18.05 31.22
N ASN A 38 -19.34 18.59 32.34
CA ASN A 38 -18.27 17.98 33.12
C ASN A 38 -18.65 16.63 33.73
N GLN A 39 -17.70 15.71 33.83
CA GLN A 39 -17.87 14.37 34.37
C GLN A 39 -17.06 14.19 35.66
N ARG A 40 -17.71 13.81 36.76
CA ARG A 40 -17.07 13.46 38.03
C ARG A 40 -16.67 11.98 38.00
N ILE A 41 -15.37 11.73 38.12
CA ILE A 41 -14.79 10.39 38.27
C ILE A 41 -14.63 10.12 39.77
N LYS A 42 -15.43 9.17 40.28
CA LYS A 42 -15.63 8.94 41.72
C LYS A 42 -15.16 7.52 42.07
N PRO A 43 -14.33 7.33 43.10
CA PRO A 43 -13.95 5.98 43.54
C PRO A 43 -15.19 5.25 44.06
N TYR A 44 -15.39 4.01 43.63
CA TYR A 44 -16.54 3.22 44.07
C TYR A 44 -16.21 2.47 45.38
N PRO A 45 -16.95 2.69 46.49
CA PRO A 45 -16.64 2.12 47.79
C PRO A 45 -16.49 0.60 47.75
N GLY A 46 -15.39 0.09 48.31
CA GLY A 46 -15.12 -1.35 48.42
C GLY A 46 -14.59 -2.00 47.13
N THR A 47 -14.26 -1.22 46.09
CA THR A 47 -13.63 -1.73 44.86
C THR A 47 -12.45 -0.85 44.44
N SER A 48 -11.64 -1.31 43.49
CA SER A 48 -10.59 -0.51 42.85
C SER A 48 -11.09 0.33 41.66
N GLY A 49 -12.39 0.24 41.33
CA GLY A 49 -13.00 0.88 40.18
C GLY A 49 -13.62 2.25 40.50
N TYR A 50 -14.08 2.91 39.44
CA TYR A 50 -14.66 4.24 39.46
C TYR A 50 -16.09 4.24 38.92
N ALA A 51 -16.93 5.14 39.42
CA ALA A 51 -18.17 5.51 38.74
C ALA A 51 -17.96 6.86 38.04
N ILE A 52 -18.56 7.00 36.86
CA ILE A 52 -18.53 8.23 36.07
C ILE A 52 -19.91 8.87 36.18
N GLN A 53 -19.97 10.04 36.80
CA GLN A 53 -21.19 10.82 37.04
C GLN A 53 -21.15 12.11 36.23
N ASN A 54 -22.21 12.42 35.51
CA ASN A 54 -22.34 13.73 34.92
C ASN A 54 -22.64 14.79 35.99
N ALA A 55 -21.88 15.89 35.99
CA ALA A 55 -21.89 16.87 37.05
C ALA A 55 -23.19 17.68 37.10
N MET A 56 -23.87 17.89 35.97
CA MET A 56 -25.10 18.68 35.90
C MET A 56 -26.34 17.86 36.26
N THR A 57 -26.54 16.72 35.59
CA THR A 57 -27.71 15.86 35.77
C THR A 57 -27.62 14.96 37.00
N SER A 58 -26.43 14.81 37.58
CA SER A 58 -26.12 13.85 38.66
C SER A 58 -26.40 12.38 38.30
N LYS A 59 -26.58 12.07 37.01
CA LYS A 59 -26.76 10.72 36.49
C LYS A 59 -25.42 10.05 36.21
N TYR A 60 -25.43 8.72 36.17
CA TYR A 60 -24.25 7.90 36.00
C TYR A 60 -24.29 7.08 34.71
N ILE A 61 -23.11 6.77 34.17
CA ILE A 61 -22.98 5.79 33.08
C ILE A 61 -23.42 4.41 33.60
N PRO A 62 -24.32 3.68 32.92
CA PRO A 62 -24.85 2.37 33.34
C PRO A 62 -23.90 1.20 33.02
N THR A 63 -24.30 -0.01 33.43
CA THR A 63 -23.61 -1.27 33.09
C THR A 63 -23.99 -1.85 31.72
N LYS A 64 -25.06 -1.37 31.08
CA LYS A 64 -25.56 -1.86 29.80
C LYS A 64 -26.29 -0.76 29.01
N THR A 65 -26.39 -0.93 27.70
CA THR A 65 -27.26 -0.13 26.83
C THR A 65 -28.69 -0.70 26.84
N ASP A 66 -29.70 0.16 26.71
CA ASP A 66 -31.10 -0.25 26.57
C ASP A 66 -31.55 -0.01 25.12
N GLY A 67 -31.46 -1.05 24.29
CA GLY A 67 -31.67 -0.93 22.85
C GLY A 67 -30.59 -0.09 22.17
N SER A 68 -31.00 0.88 21.33
CA SER A 68 -30.09 1.70 20.52
C SER A 68 -29.42 2.86 21.27
N TYR A 69 -29.75 3.09 22.54
CA TYR A 69 -29.25 4.24 23.31
C TYR A 69 -28.81 3.85 24.72
N MET A 70 -27.76 4.52 25.21
CA MET A 70 -27.35 4.45 26.60
C MET A 70 -28.04 5.57 27.38
N ASN A 71 -28.68 5.27 28.51
CA ASN A 71 -29.35 6.27 29.34
C ASN A 71 -28.68 6.37 30.71
N GLY A 72 -28.61 7.60 31.22
CA GLY A 72 -28.17 7.94 32.56
C GLY A 72 -28.99 7.27 33.64
N VAL A 73 -28.31 6.60 34.55
CA VAL A 73 -28.95 5.91 35.68
C VAL A 73 -28.69 6.59 37.02
N GLY A 74 -29.51 6.25 38.01
CA GLY A 74 -29.23 6.61 39.40
C GLY A 74 -28.03 5.83 39.96
N GLU A 75 -27.57 6.27 41.13
CA GLU A 75 -26.40 5.71 41.83
C GLU A 75 -26.49 4.19 42.05
N ASP A 76 -27.67 3.67 42.39
CA ASP A 76 -27.89 2.24 42.63
C ASP A 76 -27.64 1.36 41.40
N ASN A 77 -27.64 1.93 40.19
CA ASN A 77 -27.51 1.21 38.92
C ASN A 77 -26.26 1.59 38.10
N CYS A 78 -25.38 2.45 38.62
CA CYS A 78 -24.19 2.89 37.89
C CYS A 78 -23.22 1.74 37.52
N GLY A 79 -22.46 1.91 36.45
CA GLY A 79 -21.34 1.05 36.12
C GLY A 79 -20.16 1.29 37.07
N ILE A 80 -19.39 0.23 37.31
CA ILE A 80 -18.09 0.31 37.97
C ILE A 80 -17.05 0.08 36.89
N PHE A 81 -16.14 1.03 36.70
CA PHE A 81 -15.19 1.04 35.58
C PHE A 81 -13.74 0.97 36.05
N THR A 82 -12.94 0.19 35.32
CA THR A 82 -11.48 0.27 35.37
C THR A 82 -11.03 1.28 34.33
N LEU A 83 -10.29 2.30 34.76
CA LEU A 83 -9.71 3.33 33.89
C LEU A 83 -8.28 2.93 33.55
N GLU A 84 -8.11 2.23 32.43
CA GLU A 84 -6.84 1.64 32.01
C GLU A 84 -6.05 2.68 31.21
N ARG A 85 -5.08 3.33 31.88
CA ARG A 85 -4.19 4.31 31.24
C ARG A 85 -3.33 3.62 30.17
N GLN A 86 -3.36 4.16 28.95
CA GLN A 86 -2.53 3.68 27.85
C GLN A 86 -1.25 4.51 27.77
N PHE A 87 -1.37 5.80 27.47
CA PHE A 87 -0.26 6.76 27.44
C PHE A 87 -0.79 8.17 27.75
N LYS A 88 0.11 9.13 28.09
CA LYS A 88 -0.14 10.57 28.35
C LYS A 88 -1.62 11.06 28.38
N GLY A 89 -2.36 10.86 29.48
CA GLY A 89 -3.73 11.39 29.65
C GLY A 89 -4.85 10.59 28.97
N PHE A 90 -4.52 9.53 28.23
CA PHE A 90 -5.45 8.68 27.48
C PHE A 90 -5.77 7.37 28.21
N TYR A 91 -7.05 6.99 28.20
CA TYR A 91 -7.59 5.88 28.95
C TYR A 91 -8.55 5.03 28.11
N LEU A 92 -8.54 3.72 28.33
CA LEU A 92 -9.67 2.86 28.03
C LEU A 92 -10.60 2.82 29.26
N ILE A 93 -11.90 2.96 29.04
CA ILE A 93 -12.92 2.92 30.09
C ILE A 93 -13.58 1.55 30.05
N LYS A 94 -13.08 0.60 30.85
CA LYS A 94 -13.52 -0.79 30.84
C LYS A 94 -14.56 -1.05 31.92
N LEU A 95 -15.64 -1.76 31.58
CA LEU A 95 -16.63 -2.16 32.57
C LEU A 95 -16.07 -3.31 33.43
N MET A 96 -15.96 -3.07 34.75
CA MET A 96 -15.32 -3.99 35.68
C MET A 96 -16.07 -5.32 35.75
N GLY A 97 -15.32 -6.44 35.69
CA GLY A 97 -15.88 -7.79 35.63
C GLY A 97 -16.26 -8.26 34.22
N THR A 98 -16.01 -7.46 33.18
CA THR A 98 -16.27 -7.81 31.77
C THR A 98 -15.06 -7.55 30.88
N SER A 99 -15.13 -7.97 29.62
CA SER A 99 -14.18 -7.62 28.56
C SER A 99 -14.59 -6.37 27.76
N THR A 100 -15.67 -5.68 28.14
CA THR A 100 -16.22 -4.58 27.34
C THR A 100 -15.68 -3.21 27.72
N HIS A 101 -15.50 -2.36 26.71
CA HIS A 101 -15.02 -0.98 26.83
C HIS A 101 -16.04 0.01 26.31
N LEU A 102 -16.10 1.19 26.93
CA LEU A 102 -16.92 2.29 26.43
C LEU A 102 -16.40 2.73 25.06
N ASN A 103 -17.30 2.80 24.08
CA ASN A 103 -16.93 3.17 22.72
C ASN A 103 -17.89 4.21 22.11
N HIS A 104 -17.35 5.06 21.25
CA HIS A 104 -18.08 5.85 20.28
C HIS A 104 -18.11 5.08 18.94
N PRO A 105 -19.23 4.43 18.57
CA PRO A 105 -19.29 3.57 17.38
C PRO A 105 -19.37 4.31 16.03
N TYR A 106 -19.42 5.64 16.05
CA TYR A 106 -19.76 6.48 14.88
C TYR A 106 -18.74 7.61 14.67
N THR A 107 -17.47 7.39 15.04
CA THR A 107 -16.40 8.40 14.96
C THR A 107 -16.19 8.98 13.55
N GLU A 108 -16.58 8.27 12.51
CA GLU A 108 -16.45 8.69 11.10
C GLU A 108 -17.64 9.49 10.56
N LEU A 109 -18.69 9.68 11.35
CA LEU A 109 -19.88 10.42 10.93
C LEU A 109 -19.83 11.85 11.46
N ASP A 110 -20.21 12.80 10.62
CA ASP A 110 -20.38 14.19 11.03
C ASP A 110 -21.82 14.44 11.48
N GLY A 111 -21.97 15.06 12.65
CA GLY A 111 -23.25 15.22 13.32
C GLY A 111 -23.10 15.78 14.73
N PRO A 112 -24.13 16.48 15.24
CA PRO A 112 -24.05 17.18 16.52
C PRO A 112 -24.04 16.23 17.73
N TYR A 113 -24.61 15.03 17.57
CA TYR A 113 -24.75 14.04 18.64
C TYR A 113 -24.61 12.62 18.10
N PHE A 114 -23.83 11.80 18.79
CA PHE A 114 -23.77 10.36 18.55
C PHE A 114 -23.91 9.54 19.83
N PRO A 115 -24.69 8.45 19.84
CA PRO A 115 -24.80 7.62 21.03
C PRO A 115 -23.51 6.83 21.27
N VAL A 116 -23.13 6.71 22.54
CA VAL A 116 -22.03 5.84 22.97
C VAL A 116 -22.55 4.45 23.35
N GLY A 117 -21.67 3.45 23.31
CA GLY A 117 -21.99 2.06 23.59
C GLY A 117 -20.88 1.34 24.35
N PHE A 118 -20.99 0.01 24.41
CA PHE A 118 -19.94 -0.86 24.89
C PHE A 118 -19.54 -1.86 23.81
N THR A 119 -18.24 -2.18 23.71
CA THR A 119 -17.72 -3.17 22.76
C THR A 119 -16.71 -4.10 23.41
N ASP A 120 -16.74 -5.38 23.03
CA ASP A 120 -15.82 -6.45 23.44
C ASP A 120 -14.72 -6.74 22.40
N LYS A 121 -14.70 -6.01 21.28
CA LYS A 121 -13.64 -6.12 20.27
C LYS A 121 -12.30 -5.75 20.91
N ALA A 122 -11.22 -6.35 20.40
CA ALA A 122 -9.86 -6.28 20.95
C ALA A 122 -9.17 -4.89 20.83
N VAL A 123 -9.94 -3.81 20.97
CA VAL A 123 -9.64 -2.37 20.88
C VAL A 123 -9.93 -1.76 19.49
N PRO A 124 -11.20 -1.39 19.21
CA PRO A 124 -11.58 -0.68 17.99
C PRO A 124 -11.43 0.84 18.08
N LEU A 125 -11.50 1.50 16.91
CA LEU A 125 -11.71 2.94 16.75
C LEU A 125 -12.87 3.43 17.65
N GLY A 126 -12.69 4.59 18.28
CA GLY A 126 -13.65 5.23 19.19
C GLY A 126 -13.63 4.72 20.63
N CYS A 127 -12.60 3.98 21.05
CA CYS A 127 -12.48 3.49 22.43
C CYS A 127 -11.47 4.27 23.29
N PHE A 128 -10.72 5.20 22.69
CA PHE A 128 -9.71 5.98 23.38
C PHE A 128 -10.31 7.29 23.87
N TRP A 129 -10.14 7.55 25.17
CA TRP A 129 -10.69 8.73 25.82
C TRP A 129 -9.57 9.54 26.45
N GLU A 130 -9.47 10.83 26.12
CA GLU A 130 -8.62 11.80 26.82
C GLU A 130 -9.38 12.33 28.04
N LEU A 131 -8.75 12.24 29.21
CA LEU A 131 -9.35 12.64 30.48
C LEU A 131 -8.61 13.87 31.02
N ASP A 132 -9.18 15.04 30.77
CA ASP A 132 -8.62 16.33 31.20
C ASP A 132 -9.21 16.75 32.54
N LYS A 133 -8.36 16.77 33.57
CA LYS A 133 -8.79 17.14 34.93
C LYS A 133 -9.06 18.65 35.02
N ILE A 134 -10.26 19.02 35.44
CA ILE A 134 -10.66 20.41 35.68
C ILE A 134 -10.49 20.79 37.16
N SER A 135 -10.86 19.89 38.08
CA SER A 135 -10.78 20.15 39.52
C SER A 135 -10.74 18.86 40.34
N ASP A 136 -10.41 18.98 41.62
CA ASP A 136 -10.47 17.87 42.59
C ASP A 136 -11.89 17.60 43.13
N ASP A 137 -12.91 18.34 42.68
CA ASP A 137 -14.30 18.11 43.11
C ASP A 137 -14.81 16.75 42.61
N VAL A 138 -15.21 15.89 43.53
CA VAL A 138 -15.84 14.58 43.26
C VAL A 138 -17.34 14.56 43.56
N GLY A 139 -17.90 15.68 44.05
CA GLY A 139 -19.26 15.74 44.57
C GLY A 139 -19.47 14.87 45.81
N SER A 140 -20.71 14.40 46.01
CA SER A 140 -21.07 13.55 47.16
C SER A 140 -20.37 12.19 47.11
N ILE A 141 -20.04 11.62 48.28
CA ILE A 141 -19.47 10.27 48.36
C ILE A 141 -20.53 9.23 47.96
N LEU A 142 -20.14 8.23 47.17
CA LEU A 142 -20.98 7.10 46.79
C LEU A 142 -21.33 6.23 48.00
N LYS A 143 -22.57 5.73 48.04
CA LYS A 143 -23.05 4.76 49.02
C LYS A 143 -22.77 3.34 48.53
N PRO A 144 -22.34 2.43 49.41
CA PRO A 144 -22.23 1.01 49.07
C PRO A 144 -23.60 0.42 48.72
N ARG A 145 -23.68 -0.40 47.66
CA ARG A 145 -24.90 -1.15 47.32
C ARG A 145 -25.28 -2.12 48.43
N ARG A 146 -26.52 -2.07 48.90
CA ARG A 146 -27.12 -3.12 49.74
C ARG A 146 -27.41 -4.32 48.82
N ASN A 147 -26.71 -5.44 49.02
CA ASN A 147 -26.74 -6.69 48.24
C ASN A 147 -25.78 -6.79 47.04
N ILE A 148 -24.47 -6.72 47.30
CA ILE A 148 -23.54 -7.58 46.56
C ILE A 148 -23.50 -8.89 47.35
N SER A 149 -24.20 -9.93 46.88
CA SER A 149 -24.04 -11.27 47.45
C SER A 149 -22.57 -11.64 47.36
N ALA A 150 -21.98 -11.76 48.53
CA ALA A 150 -20.59 -12.05 48.78
C ALA A 150 -20.25 -13.46 48.28
N HIS A 151 -19.74 -13.57 47.05
CA HIS A 151 -18.66 -14.53 46.81
C HIS A 151 -17.34 -13.82 47.08
N VAL A 152 -17.02 -13.82 48.37
CA VAL A 152 -15.69 -13.57 48.91
C VAL A 152 -14.72 -14.59 48.32
N LEU A 153 -13.68 -14.11 47.65
CA LEU A 153 -12.37 -14.75 47.71
C LEU A 153 -11.42 -13.73 48.36
N SER A 154 -11.07 -14.00 49.62
CA SER A 154 -10.05 -13.28 50.39
C SER A 154 -8.62 -13.74 49.98
N PRO A 155 -7.53 -13.22 50.59
CA PRO A 155 -6.42 -12.64 49.84
C PRO A 155 -5.22 -13.60 49.74
N SER A 156 -4.63 -13.76 48.56
CA SER A 156 -3.30 -14.35 48.44
C SER A 156 -2.21 -13.30 48.69
N GLN A 157 -1.35 -13.58 49.67
CA GLN A 157 -0.10 -12.89 49.95
C GLN A 157 0.96 -13.15 48.85
N PRO A 158 2.06 -12.37 48.79
CA PRO A 158 2.67 -11.92 47.55
C PRO A 158 3.50 -13.01 46.88
N THR A 159 3.00 -13.52 45.77
CA THR A 159 3.87 -14.09 44.74
C THR A 159 4.39 -12.95 43.88
N THR A 160 5.71 -12.95 43.70
CA THR A 160 6.50 -12.11 42.80
C THR A 160 5.69 -11.68 41.57
N PRO A 161 5.70 -10.39 41.17
CA PRO A 161 4.88 -9.93 40.06
C PRO A 161 5.17 -10.81 38.84
N PRO A 162 4.15 -11.46 38.23
CA PRO A 162 4.35 -11.97 36.89
C PRO A 162 4.66 -10.75 36.04
N SER A 163 5.78 -10.81 35.32
CA SER A 163 6.13 -9.85 34.29
C SER A 163 4.87 -9.49 33.51
N GLN A 164 4.48 -8.20 33.51
CA GLN A 164 3.38 -7.69 32.70
C GLN A 164 3.69 -8.03 31.23
N GLY A 165 3.16 -9.15 30.75
CA GLY A 165 3.28 -9.55 29.35
C GLY A 165 2.33 -8.72 28.53
N LEU A 166 2.86 -8.04 27.51
CA LEU A 166 2.11 -7.30 26.49
C LEU A 166 1.37 -8.27 25.55
N GLY A 167 0.47 -9.12 26.05
CA GLY A 167 -0.26 -10.08 25.21
C GLY A 167 0.69 -10.88 24.28
N PRO A 168 0.42 -11.00 22.97
CA PRO A 168 1.31 -11.71 22.03
C PRO A 168 2.62 -10.96 21.71
N TYR A 169 2.82 -9.76 22.25
CA TYR A 169 3.94 -8.88 21.93
C TYR A 169 5.03 -8.96 22.99
N ILE A 170 6.27 -9.05 22.52
CA ILE A 170 7.44 -9.36 23.36
C ILE A 170 7.88 -8.14 24.19
N ASP A 171 7.65 -6.93 23.68
CA ASP A 171 7.94 -5.67 24.34
C ASP A 171 7.03 -4.55 23.81
N GLU A 172 7.08 -3.39 24.46
CA GLU A 172 6.31 -2.22 24.04
C GLU A 172 6.66 -1.79 22.61
N ALA A 173 7.92 -1.97 22.18
CA ALA A 173 8.35 -1.63 20.84
C ALA A 173 7.66 -2.50 19.77
N HIS A 174 7.42 -3.79 20.03
CA HIS A 174 6.66 -4.68 19.16
C HIS A 174 5.18 -4.31 19.09
N LEU A 175 4.55 -3.98 20.22
CA LEU A 175 3.18 -3.49 20.24
C LEU A 175 3.05 -2.20 19.42
N TYR A 176 3.93 -1.23 19.62
CA TYR A 176 3.91 0.04 18.89
C TYR A 176 4.22 -0.14 17.40
N THR A 177 5.10 -1.08 17.04
CA THR A 177 5.39 -1.44 15.64
C THR A 177 4.15 -2.04 14.97
N ASP A 178 3.44 -2.95 15.64
CA ASP A 178 2.20 -3.53 15.12
C ASP A 178 1.12 -2.45 14.94
N MET A 179 0.96 -1.56 15.92
CA MET A 179 0.04 -0.43 15.82
C MET A 179 0.38 0.55 14.67
N LEU A 180 1.66 0.87 14.46
CA LEU A 180 2.11 1.83 13.45
C LEU A 180 2.03 1.27 12.02
N PHE A 181 2.29 -0.02 11.83
CA PHE A 181 2.48 -0.61 10.50
C PHE A 181 1.34 -1.54 10.06
N ASN A 182 0.48 -2.02 10.97
CA ASN A 182 -0.57 -2.99 10.63
C ASN A 182 -2.01 -2.47 10.73
N MET A 183 -2.25 -1.23 11.16
CA MET A 183 -3.60 -0.63 11.18
C MET A 183 -4.08 -0.12 9.80
N PRO A 184 -5.42 -0.04 9.55
CA PRO A 184 -5.99 0.45 8.29
C PRO A 184 -5.52 1.88 7.97
N ARG A 185 -5.10 2.12 6.71
CA ARG A 185 -4.77 3.44 6.14
C ARG A 185 -5.92 4.47 6.24
N GLN A 186 -6.07 5.08 7.40
CA GLN A 186 -6.53 6.46 7.55
C GLN A 186 -5.29 7.34 7.79
N PRO A 187 -5.36 8.67 7.56
CA PRO A 187 -4.35 9.58 8.14
C PRO A 187 -4.20 9.21 9.61
N PHE A 188 -2.96 9.17 10.13
CA PHE A 188 -2.78 8.93 11.55
C PHE A 188 -3.67 9.89 12.33
N THR A 189 -4.50 9.37 13.23
CA THR A 189 -5.26 10.23 14.15
C THR A 189 -4.26 11.10 14.90
N ARG A 190 -4.70 12.26 15.39
CA ARG A 190 -3.79 13.19 16.10
C ARG A 190 -3.00 12.47 17.22
N VAL A 191 -3.65 11.53 17.89
CA VAL A 191 -3.06 10.63 18.89
C VAL A 191 -1.95 9.73 18.32
N GLN A 192 -2.19 9.09 17.17
CA GLN A 192 -1.20 8.24 16.51
C GLN A 192 0.03 9.05 16.05
N ARG A 193 -0.17 10.30 15.60
CA ARG A 193 0.92 11.23 15.27
C ARG A 193 1.73 11.59 16.51
N ILE A 194 1.06 11.92 17.62
CA ILE A 194 1.72 12.22 18.90
C ILE A 194 2.56 11.03 19.37
N ALA A 195 2.01 9.81 19.30
CA ALA A 195 2.72 8.59 19.66
C ALA A 195 3.96 8.35 18.77
N ALA A 196 3.84 8.55 17.46
CA ALA A 196 4.95 8.42 16.52
C ALA A 196 6.07 9.44 16.76
N LEU A 197 5.71 10.70 17.06
CA LEU A 197 6.67 11.76 17.37
C LEU A 197 7.35 11.51 18.73
N ASP A 198 6.61 11.08 19.76
CA ASP A 198 7.21 10.72 21.05
C ASP A 198 8.17 9.53 20.93
N TRP A 199 7.81 8.54 20.11
CA TRP A 199 8.67 7.40 19.82
C TRP A 199 9.97 7.79 19.10
N ALA A 200 9.89 8.63 18.07
CA ALA A 200 11.07 9.12 17.36
C ALA A 200 12.04 9.84 18.31
N ARG A 201 11.53 10.62 19.29
CA ARG A 201 12.37 11.26 20.32
C ARG A 201 13.03 10.24 21.24
N LYS A 202 12.29 9.22 21.68
CA LYS A 202 12.82 8.14 22.54
C LYS A 202 13.89 7.29 21.84
N LEU A 203 13.83 7.17 20.52
CA LEU A 203 14.88 6.52 19.71
C LEU A 203 16.10 7.41 19.44
N GLY A 204 16.15 8.62 19.99
CA GLY A 204 17.27 9.54 19.84
C GLY A 204 17.29 10.32 18.53
N ALA A 205 16.16 10.41 17.81
CA ALA A 205 16.09 11.26 16.62
C ALA A 205 16.21 12.74 17.02
N ILE A 206 17.16 13.44 16.41
CA ILE A 206 17.58 14.79 16.80
C ILE A 206 16.74 15.93 16.21
N ASN A 207 15.77 15.65 15.34
CA ASN A 207 14.96 16.65 14.63
C ASN A 207 13.49 16.23 14.50
N VAL A 208 12.87 15.83 15.61
CA VAL A 208 11.45 15.43 15.61
C VAL A 208 10.55 16.65 15.74
N PRO A 209 9.69 16.97 14.74
CA PRO A 209 8.79 18.12 14.81
C PRO A 209 7.81 18.00 15.98
N THR A 210 7.27 19.13 16.44
CA THR A 210 6.17 19.12 17.42
C THR A 210 4.84 18.82 16.73
N ILE A 211 3.84 18.35 17.47
CA ILE A 211 2.51 18.12 16.88
C ILE A 211 1.92 19.46 16.39
N GLU A 212 2.20 20.56 17.08
CA GLU A 212 1.78 21.90 16.69
C GLU A 212 2.45 22.37 15.39
N SER A 213 3.70 21.98 15.16
CA SER A 213 4.39 22.23 13.88
C SER A 213 3.80 21.40 12.75
N PHE A 214 3.29 20.22 13.05
CA PHE A 214 2.58 19.38 12.09
C PHE A 214 1.21 20.00 11.74
N ASP A 215 0.44 20.38 12.76
CA ASP A 215 -0.88 21.01 12.65
C ASP A 215 -0.80 22.37 11.91
N GLU A 216 0.25 23.16 12.14
CA GLU A 216 0.52 24.41 11.39
C GLU A 216 0.87 24.14 9.92
N CYS A 217 1.58 23.04 9.63
CA CYS A 217 1.92 22.65 8.26
C CYS A 217 0.67 22.20 7.50
N GLU A 218 -0.21 21.42 8.13
CA GLU A 218 -1.52 21.05 7.58
C GLU A 218 -2.39 22.28 7.35
N ARG A 219 -2.52 23.18 8.33
CA ARG A 219 -3.29 24.43 8.14
C ARG A 219 -2.76 25.28 6.98
N ARG A 220 -1.44 25.31 6.76
CA ARG A 220 -0.83 25.99 5.61
C ARG A 220 -1.11 25.25 4.30
N LEU A 221 -1.09 23.92 4.31
CA LEU A 221 -1.48 23.10 3.15
C LEU A 221 -2.94 23.35 2.78
N GLU A 222 -3.84 23.32 3.77
CA GLU A 222 -5.28 23.57 3.61
C GLU A 222 -5.57 24.99 3.13
N ALA A 223 -4.88 25.99 3.69
CA ALA A 223 -4.98 27.38 3.24
C ALA A 223 -4.42 27.57 1.82
N ALA A 224 -3.37 26.84 1.45
CA ALA A 224 -2.82 26.84 0.09
C ALA A 224 -3.72 26.12 -0.93
N LEU A 225 -4.55 25.18 -0.46
CA LEU A 225 -5.55 24.44 -1.23
C LEU A 225 -6.91 25.15 -1.31
N GLY A 226 -6.98 26.44 -0.98
CA GLY A 226 -8.21 27.21 -0.77
C GLY A 226 -9.35 26.94 -1.77
N SER A 227 -10.54 26.68 -1.19
CA SER A 227 -11.87 26.58 -1.81
C SER A 227 -12.22 25.30 -2.58
N ASN A 228 -12.33 24.18 -1.86
CA ASN A 228 -13.34 23.15 -2.17
C ASN A 228 -13.87 22.56 -0.86
N ASN A 229 -14.65 23.36 -0.13
CA ASN A 229 -15.45 22.85 0.98
C ASN A 229 -16.61 22.01 0.44
N ASN A 230 -16.39 20.70 0.36
CA ASN A 230 -17.40 19.66 0.45
C ASN A 230 -16.71 18.33 0.83
N LEU A 231 -16.35 18.19 2.10
CA LEU A 231 -15.91 16.92 2.70
C LEU A 231 -17.05 16.23 3.48
N GLY A 232 -18.30 16.45 3.06
CA GLY A 232 -19.34 15.45 3.22
C GLY A 232 -19.11 14.36 2.18
N ARG A 233 -19.12 13.08 2.59
CA ARG A 233 -19.03 11.89 1.72
C ARG A 233 -20.03 11.97 0.55
N HIS A 234 -19.63 12.63 -0.53
CA HIS A 234 -20.03 12.20 -1.84
C HIS A 234 -19.35 10.86 -2.07
N ARG A 235 -20.12 9.89 -2.58
CA ARG A 235 -19.61 8.80 -3.39
C ARG A 235 -18.62 9.43 -4.37
N ALA A 236 -17.33 9.39 -4.04
CA ALA A 236 -16.32 10.03 -4.85
C ALA A 236 -16.31 9.26 -6.18
N THR A 237 -16.97 9.83 -7.18
CA THR A 237 -16.43 9.80 -8.51
C THR A 237 -15.09 10.52 -8.38
N SER A 238 -14.04 9.79 -8.01
CA SER A 238 -12.68 10.30 -8.15
C SER A 238 -12.57 10.79 -9.59
N ALA A 239 -12.03 12.00 -9.78
CA ALA A 239 -11.77 12.48 -11.12
C ALA A 239 -11.00 11.38 -11.86
N PRO A 240 -11.36 11.04 -13.11
CA PRO A 240 -10.72 9.95 -13.82
C PRO A 240 -9.20 10.19 -13.84
N PHE A 241 -8.42 9.10 -13.82
CA PHE A 241 -6.98 9.22 -14.02
C PHE A 241 -6.72 10.06 -15.28
N PRO A 242 -5.93 11.14 -15.21
CA PRO A 242 -5.81 12.07 -16.32
C PRO A 242 -5.36 11.38 -17.60
N LEU A 243 -5.81 11.92 -18.74
CA LEU A 243 -5.27 11.53 -20.04
C LEU A 243 -3.80 11.97 -20.16
N PRO A 244 -2.98 11.22 -20.92
CA PRO A 244 -1.62 11.62 -21.18
C PRO A 244 -1.57 12.86 -22.10
N ASP A 245 -0.52 13.65 -21.97
CA ASP A 245 -0.17 14.69 -22.93
C ASP A 245 0.26 14.05 -24.27
N PRO A 246 -0.18 14.55 -25.43
CA PRO A 246 0.24 14.02 -26.73
C PRO A 246 1.72 14.32 -27.03
N LEU A 247 2.36 13.43 -27.79
CA LEU A 247 3.67 13.67 -28.43
C LEU A 247 3.48 13.84 -29.94
N PRO A 248 3.27 15.09 -30.43
CA PRO A 248 2.96 15.34 -31.85
C PRO A 248 4.14 15.06 -32.79
N ASP A 249 5.38 15.07 -32.28
CA ASP A 249 6.61 14.87 -33.06
C ASP A 249 7.33 13.57 -32.68
N PHE A 250 6.61 12.58 -32.15
CA PHE A 250 7.21 11.31 -31.73
C PHE A 250 7.75 10.53 -32.94
N SER A 251 9.04 10.17 -32.89
CA SER A 251 9.70 9.28 -33.85
C SER A 251 10.14 8.00 -33.15
N LEU A 252 9.72 6.86 -33.71
CA LEU A 252 10.04 5.54 -33.17
C LEU A 252 11.54 5.22 -33.28
N GLU A 253 12.20 5.65 -34.36
CA GLU A 253 13.63 5.41 -34.60
C GLU A 253 14.52 5.92 -33.45
N ASN A 254 14.14 7.07 -32.88
CA ASN A 254 14.84 7.72 -31.79
C ASN A 254 14.15 7.51 -30.43
N ALA A 255 13.13 6.66 -30.37
CA ALA A 255 12.36 6.40 -29.17
C ALA A 255 13.18 5.61 -28.14
N ARG A 256 12.99 5.96 -26.87
CA ARG A 256 13.77 5.46 -25.74
C ARG A 256 12.89 5.45 -24.50
N THR A 257 13.12 4.46 -23.65
CA THR A 257 12.46 4.35 -22.36
C THR A 257 13.23 5.14 -21.31
N ARG A 258 12.55 5.49 -20.22
CA ARG A 258 13.23 6.01 -19.02
C ARG A 258 14.23 4.98 -18.50
N ASP A 259 15.36 5.45 -17.96
CA ASP A 259 16.33 4.54 -17.34
C ASP A 259 15.87 4.14 -15.92
N TYR A 260 15.23 2.98 -15.83
CA TYR A 260 14.66 2.46 -14.59
C TYR A 260 15.69 2.02 -13.55
N ILE A 261 16.98 1.97 -13.88
CA ILE A 261 18.03 1.82 -12.87
C ILE A 261 18.02 3.06 -11.94
N TYR A 262 17.76 4.25 -12.50
CA TYR A 262 17.82 5.54 -11.82
C TYR A 262 16.45 6.10 -11.43
N VAL A 263 15.46 6.03 -12.33
CA VAL A 263 14.13 6.62 -12.12
C VAL A 263 13.38 5.95 -10.98
N ASN A 264 13.49 4.62 -10.88
CA ASN A 264 12.93 3.86 -9.78
C ASN A 264 14.03 3.47 -8.78
N LYS A 265 13.60 3.09 -7.58
CA LYS A 265 14.47 2.46 -6.59
C LYS A 265 14.76 0.99 -6.95
N THR A 266 15.11 0.69 -8.20
CA THR A 266 15.26 -0.69 -8.69
C THR A 266 16.42 -1.41 -7.99
N LEU A 267 17.63 -0.86 -8.12
CA LEU A 267 18.82 -1.31 -7.38
C LEU A 267 18.95 -0.52 -6.08
N ARG A 268 19.15 -1.24 -4.97
CA ARG A 268 19.24 -0.72 -3.60
C ARG A 268 20.17 -1.56 -2.75
N TYR A 269 20.86 -0.88 -1.84
CA TYR A 269 21.67 -1.50 -0.80
C TYR A 269 21.44 -0.76 0.54
N PRO A 270 21.28 -1.47 1.68
CA PRO A 270 21.14 -2.93 1.79
C PRO A 270 19.88 -3.41 1.05
N TYR A 271 19.92 -4.64 0.53
CA TYR A 271 18.83 -5.19 -0.28
C TYR A 271 17.84 -5.97 0.59
N TYR A 272 16.58 -5.54 0.58
CA TYR A 272 15.46 -6.18 1.26
C TYR A 272 14.17 -6.01 0.46
N GLN A 273 13.25 -6.95 0.64
CA GLN A 273 11.98 -6.96 -0.10
C GLN A 273 11.07 -5.82 0.34
N THR A 274 10.67 -4.97 -0.61
CA THR A 274 9.71 -3.88 -0.41
C THR A 274 8.90 -3.65 -1.69
N MET A 275 7.72 -3.03 -1.55
CA MET A 275 6.93 -2.64 -2.72
C MET A 275 7.59 -1.54 -3.55
N ALA A 276 8.29 -0.61 -2.90
CA ALA A 276 9.13 0.40 -3.57
C ALA A 276 8.47 1.17 -4.71
N HIS A 277 7.17 1.40 -4.56
CA HIS A 277 6.35 2.02 -5.58
C HIS A 277 6.38 3.54 -5.43
N GLN A 278 6.06 4.22 -6.51
CA GLN A 278 5.83 5.65 -6.57
C GLN A 278 4.58 5.93 -7.41
N PRO A 279 3.92 7.09 -7.25
CA PRO A 279 2.79 7.45 -8.09
C PRO A 279 3.14 7.38 -9.58
N LEU A 280 2.21 6.87 -10.38
CA LEU A 280 2.36 6.84 -11.84
C LEU A 280 2.00 8.22 -12.41
N SER A 281 2.89 8.79 -13.22
CA SER A 281 2.54 9.94 -14.05
C SER A 281 1.59 9.51 -15.19
N PRO A 282 0.53 10.29 -15.48
CA PRO A 282 -0.35 10.06 -16.62
C PRO A 282 0.38 9.85 -17.94
N ASN A 283 1.52 10.50 -18.16
CA ASN A 283 2.28 10.42 -19.42
C ASN A 283 3.07 9.13 -19.60
N ASN A 284 3.19 8.36 -18.53
CA ASN A 284 4.18 7.29 -18.44
C ASN A 284 3.54 5.91 -18.35
N TRP A 285 2.23 5.73 -18.56
CA TRP A 285 1.64 4.39 -18.40
C TRP A 285 2.24 3.37 -19.37
N ILE A 286 2.38 3.71 -20.65
CA ILE A 286 3.05 2.87 -21.67
C ILE A 286 4.14 3.70 -22.36
N GLU A 287 5.37 3.21 -22.28
CA GLU A 287 6.55 3.80 -22.95
C GLU A 287 6.94 2.94 -24.14
N LEU A 288 7.15 3.58 -25.28
CA LEU A 288 7.64 2.94 -26.50
C LEU A 288 9.14 3.13 -26.66
N SER A 289 9.82 2.09 -27.14
CA SER A 289 11.23 2.12 -27.49
C SER A 289 11.46 1.97 -29.01
N ALA A 290 12.68 2.25 -29.47
CA ALA A 290 13.08 1.94 -30.85
C ALA A 290 13.05 0.43 -31.17
N SER A 291 12.90 -0.45 -30.16
CA SER A 291 12.73 -1.90 -30.34
C SER A 291 11.27 -2.33 -30.44
N TYR A 292 10.32 -1.40 -30.48
CA TYR A 292 8.88 -1.67 -30.49
C TYR A 292 8.44 -2.76 -31.47
N GLU A 293 8.85 -2.65 -32.74
CA GLU A 293 8.48 -3.63 -33.77
C GLU A 293 8.99 -5.04 -33.45
N TRP A 294 10.21 -5.13 -32.91
CA TRP A 294 10.80 -6.40 -32.50
C TRP A 294 10.01 -7.03 -31.34
N TYR A 295 9.70 -6.25 -30.30
CA TYR A 295 8.86 -6.72 -29.19
C TYR A 295 7.50 -7.22 -29.67
N LEU A 296 6.85 -6.51 -30.60
CA LEU A 296 5.57 -6.96 -31.15
C LEU A 296 5.71 -8.25 -31.96
N ALA A 297 6.74 -8.36 -32.80
CA ALA A 297 6.99 -9.57 -33.59
C ALA A 297 7.25 -10.78 -32.67
N GLU A 298 8.08 -10.60 -31.64
CA GLU A 298 8.42 -11.65 -30.69
C GLU A 298 7.20 -12.04 -29.84
N LYS A 299 6.39 -11.07 -29.40
CA LYS A 299 5.15 -11.33 -28.67
C LYS A 299 4.17 -12.16 -29.50
N LYS A 300 4.02 -11.84 -30.78
CA LYS A 300 3.19 -12.61 -31.71
C LYS A 300 3.69 -14.04 -31.84
N ARG A 301 5.00 -14.23 -32.09
CA ARG A 301 5.62 -15.55 -32.18
C ARG A 301 5.36 -16.39 -30.93
N VAL A 302 5.62 -15.81 -29.75
CA VAL A 302 5.41 -16.50 -28.46
C VAL A 302 3.94 -16.85 -28.23
N ILE A 303 3.00 -15.96 -28.54
CA ILE A 303 1.56 -16.23 -28.43
C ILE A 303 1.14 -17.38 -29.37
N GLU A 304 1.60 -17.37 -30.61
CA GLU A 304 1.29 -18.40 -31.61
C GLU A 304 1.83 -19.78 -31.19
N GLU A 305 3.05 -19.83 -30.65
CA GLU A 305 3.68 -21.09 -30.22
C GLU A 305 3.15 -21.63 -28.88
N GLN A 306 2.87 -20.75 -27.92
CA GLN A 306 2.62 -21.14 -26.52
C GLN A 306 1.13 -21.11 -26.14
N GLY A 307 0.30 -20.36 -26.87
CA GLY A 307 -1.15 -20.27 -26.65
C GLY A 307 -1.51 -19.96 -25.19
N LYS A 308 -2.34 -20.82 -24.58
CA LYS A 308 -2.84 -20.64 -23.20
C LYS A 308 -1.77 -20.54 -22.11
N LYS A 309 -0.53 -20.94 -22.40
CA LYS A 309 0.58 -20.78 -21.45
C LYS A 309 0.93 -19.32 -21.18
N VAL A 310 0.63 -18.44 -22.14
CA VAL A 310 1.02 -17.01 -22.12
C VAL A 310 -0.15 -16.05 -22.28
N ILE A 311 -1.30 -16.51 -22.80
CA ILE A 311 -2.51 -15.69 -22.92
C ILE A 311 -3.76 -16.50 -22.60
N ASP A 312 -4.45 -16.15 -21.52
CA ASP A 312 -5.71 -16.78 -21.10
C ASP A 312 -6.49 -15.84 -20.18
N SER A 313 -7.78 -16.09 -20.05
CA SER A 313 -8.67 -15.28 -19.20
C SER A 313 -9.75 -16.19 -18.61
N LEU A 314 -9.99 -16.07 -17.31
CA LEU A 314 -11.14 -16.71 -16.68
C LEU A 314 -12.43 -15.94 -17.06
N PRO A 315 -13.60 -16.60 -17.11
CA PRO A 315 -14.86 -15.93 -17.47
C PRO A 315 -15.18 -14.68 -16.62
N GLU A 316 -14.75 -14.68 -15.35
CA GLU A 316 -14.91 -13.54 -14.44
C GLU A 316 -14.02 -12.33 -14.77
N ASN A 317 -13.09 -12.47 -15.71
CA ASN A 317 -12.14 -11.45 -16.15
C ASN A 317 -12.38 -10.97 -17.59
N ASP A 318 -13.20 -11.66 -18.40
CA ASP A 318 -13.32 -11.38 -19.83
C ASP A 318 -13.77 -9.95 -20.14
N ALA A 319 -14.78 -9.44 -19.44
CA ALA A 319 -15.22 -8.05 -19.58
C ALA A 319 -14.14 -7.03 -19.17
N ALA A 320 -13.29 -7.38 -18.21
CA ALA A 320 -12.18 -6.52 -17.79
C ALA A 320 -11.07 -6.46 -18.86
N CYS A 321 -10.87 -7.52 -19.65
CA CYS A 321 -9.98 -7.48 -20.81
C CYS A 321 -10.47 -6.48 -21.87
N GLY A 322 -11.78 -6.42 -22.11
CA GLY A 322 -12.38 -5.42 -23.01
C GLY A 322 -12.19 -3.99 -22.50
N GLU A 323 -12.37 -3.78 -21.19
CA GLU A 323 -12.06 -2.49 -20.56
C GLU A 323 -10.58 -2.10 -20.66
N LEU A 324 -9.67 -3.06 -20.41
CA LEU A 324 -8.24 -2.83 -20.55
C LEU A 324 -7.90 -2.44 -22.00
N LEU A 325 -8.50 -3.09 -23.00
CA LEU A 325 -8.29 -2.78 -24.41
C LEU A 325 -8.66 -1.33 -24.71
N GLU A 326 -9.84 -0.88 -24.27
CA GLU A 326 -10.27 0.50 -24.47
C GLU A 326 -9.31 1.51 -23.84
N LEU A 327 -8.87 1.27 -22.60
CA LEU A 327 -7.93 2.16 -21.92
C LEU A 327 -6.57 2.18 -22.64
N VAL A 328 -6.06 1.02 -23.08
CA VAL A 328 -4.81 0.95 -23.85
C VAL A 328 -4.96 1.73 -25.14
N VAL A 329 -6.04 1.56 -25.89
CA VAL A 329 -6.24 2.31 -27.13
C VAL A 329 -6.37 3.80 -26.90
N GLU A 330 -7.13 4.22 -25.90
CA GLU A 330 -7.24 5.64 -25.51
C GLU A 330 -5.85 6.21 -25.19
N PHE A 331 -5.04 5.49 -24.39
CA PHE A 331 -3.69 5.92 -24.08
C PHE A 331 -2.81 6.00 -25.32
N MET A 332 -2.77 4.97 -26.14
CA MET A 332 -1.88 4.88 -27.30
C MET A 332 -2.20 5.96 -28.36
N THR A 333 -3.48 6.16 -28.65
CA THR A 333 -3.93 7.16 -29.63
C THR A 333 -3.80 8.60 -29.12
N THR A 334 -3.92 8.82 -27.80
CA THR A 334 -3.71 10.14 -27.21
C THR A 334 -2.22 10.46 -27.09
N ARG A 335 -1.41 9.54 -26.57
CA ARG A 335 0.02 9.77 -26.29
C ARG A 335 0.88 9.76 -27.55
N TYR A 336 0.59 8.88 -28.52
CA TYR A 336 1.39 8.67 -29.72
C TYR A 336 0.56 8.87 -31.01
N PRO A 337 0.01 10.07 -31.25
CA PRO A 337 -0.89 10.32 -32.38
C PRO A 337 -0.20 10.20 -33.75
N THR A 338 1.14 10.22 -33.82
CA THR A 338 1.88 9.95 -35.07
C THR A 338 1.92 8.48 -35.44
N LEU A 339 1.66 7.57 -34.49
CA LEU A 339 1.74 6.13 -34.68
C LEU A 339 0.37 5.45 -34.68
N PHE A 340 -0.66 6.07 -34.10
CA PHE A 340 -1.99 5.48 -34.00
C PHE A 340 -3.11 6.47 -34.30
N ASP A 341 -4.07 6.03 -35.11
CA ASP A 341 -5.32 6.75 -35.30
C ASP A 341 -6.43 6.12 -34.46
N ARG A 342 -7.21 6.94 -33.75
CA ARG A 342 -8.45 6.50 -33.10
C ARG A 342 -9.55 6.39 -34.15
N LEU A 343 -10.21 5.24 -34.22
CA LEU A 343 -11.25 4.96 -35.23
C LEU A 343 -12.63 5.04 -34.59
N THR A 344 -13.22 6.23 -34.55
CA THR A 344 -14.59 6.43 -34.06
C THR A 344 -15.53 6.81 -35.19
N GLU A 345 -16.72 6.22 -35.21
CA GLU A 345 -17.73 6.45 -36.25
C GLU A 345 -19.14 6.20 -35.69
N THR A 346 -20.14 6.99 -36.09
CA THR A 346 -21.54 6.70 -35.79
C THR A 346 -22.23 6.14 -37.03
N MET A 347 -22.71 4.90 -36.95
CA MET A 347 -23.40 4.23 -38.04
C MET A 347 -24.81 4.79 -38.25
N GLN A 348 -25.39 4.53 -39.44
CA GLN A 348 -26.76 4.95 -39.77
C GLN A 348 -27.82 4.36 -38.83
N ASP A 349 -27.57 3.19 -38.24
CA ASP A 349 -28.46 2.55 -37.26
C ASP A 349 -28.26 3.08 -35.82
N GLY A 350 -27.45 4.13 -35.64
CA GLY A 350 -27.20 4.79 -34.36
C GLY A 350 -26.12 4.12 -33.51
N LYS A 351 -25.53 3.00 -33.94
CA LYS A 351 -24.42 2.37 -33.21
C LYS A 351 -23.15 3.20 -33.32
N GLU A 352 -22.48 3.41 -32.19
CA GLU A 352 -21.14 3.98 -32.15
C GLU A 352 -20.10 2.87 -32.33
N LEU A 353 -19.16 3.09 -33.25
CA LEU A 353 -17.98 2.28 -33.43
C LEU A 353 -16.79 2.93 -32.72
N ASP A 354 -15.89 2.06 -32.28
CA ASP A 354 -14.63 2.44 -31.67
C ASP A 354 -13.51 1.51 -32.16
N GLY A 355 -12.26 1.96 -32.10
CA GLY A 355 -11.16 1.20 -32.67
C GLY A 355 -9.84 1.93 -32.76
N VAL A 356 -8.88 1.29 -33.40
CA VAL A 356 -7.53 1.80 -33.61
C VAL A 356 -6.94 1.32 -34.94
N TYR A 357 -6.18 2.20 -35.57
CA TYR A 357 -5.26 1.86 -36.66
C TYR A 357 -3.83 2.11 -36.21
N SER A 358 -2.94 1.13 -36.42
CA SER A 358 -1.51 1.27 -36.17
C SER A 358 -0.78 1.57 -37.48
N HIS A 359 -0.10 2.72 -37.54
CA HIS A 359 0.74 3.10 -38.68
C HIS A 359 2.00 2.24 -38.77
N VAL A 360 2.41 1.60 -37.68
CA VAL A 360 3.60 0.74 -37.63
C VAL A 360 3.25 -0.65 -38.17
N THR A 361 2.29 -1.34 -37.55
CA THR A 361 1.95 -2.72 -37.93
C THR A 361 1.01 -2.81 -39.12
N LYS A 362 0.41 -1.68 -39.54
CA LYS A 362 -0.65 -1.59 -40.57
C LYS A 362 -1.92 -2.38 -40.21
N GLU A 363 -2.09 -2.73 -38.95
CA GLU A 363 -3.26 -3.46 -38.45
C GLU A 363 -4.39 -2.49 -38.08
N ARG A 364 -5.63 -2.89 -38.39
CA ARG A 364 -6.86 -2.15 -38.09
C ARG A 364 -7.77 -3.01 -37.22
N TYR A 365 -8.21 -2.48 -36.09
CA TYR A 365 -9.20 -3.11 -35.21
C TYR A 365 -10.35 -2.15 -34.96
N GLN A 366 -11.58 -2.61 -35.15
CA GLN A 366 -12.78 -1.79 -34.96
C GLN A 366 -13.92 -2.67 -34.44
N TRP A 367 -14.70 -2.15 -33.50
CA TRP A 367 -15.79 -2.84 -32.83
C TRP A 367 -16.94 -1.87 -32.52
N VAL A 368 -18.09 -2.41 -32.14
CA VAL A 368 -19.19 -1.60 -31.59
C VAL A 368 -18.80 -1.18 -30.19
N LYS A 369 -18.77 0.12 -29.90
CA LYS A 369 -18.27 0.71 -28.64
C LYS A 369 -18.89 0.09 -27.38
N SER A 370 -20.16 -0.34 -27.45
CA SER A 370 -20.85 -0.99 -26.33
C SER A 370 -20.53 -2.47 -26.15
N CYS A 371 -19.71 -3.07 -27.03
CA CYS A 371 -19.34 -4.48 -27.05
C CYS A 371 -17.89 -4.62 -27.54
N PRO A 372 -16.90 -4.18 -26.73
CA PRO A 372 -15.49 -4.35 -27.07
C PRO A 372 -15.12 -5.84 -27.12
N PRO A 373 -14.07 -6.23 -27.88
CA PRO A 373 -13.51 -7.57 -27.80
C PRO A 373 -13.07 -7.90 -26.38
N GLU A 374 -13.63 -8.98 -25.82
CA GLU A 374 -13.40 -9.42 -24.45
C GLU A 374 -12.45 -10.63 -24.37
N GLY A 375 -12.05 -10.97 -23.15
CA GLY A 375 -11.21 -12.14 -22.86
C GLY A 375 -9.91 -12.18 -23.67
N VAL A 376 -9.59 -13.35 -24.20
CA VAL A 376 -8.36 -13.58 -25.01
C VAL A 376 -8.34 -12.74 -26.28
N GLU A 377 -9.49 -12.46 -26.91
CA GLU A 377 -9.52 -11.68 -28.15
C GLU A 377 -9.15 -10.21 -27.90
N GLY A 378 -9.63 -9.60 -26.80
CA GLY A 378 -9.19 -8.27 -26.39
C GLY A 378 -7.70 -8.20 -26.08
N LEU A 379 -7.18 -9.20 -25.36
CA LEU A 379 -5.75 -9.31 -25.04
C LEU A 379 -4.87 -9.51 -26.28
N LYS A 380 -5.35 -10.27 -27.29
CA LYS A 380 -4.63 -10.40 -28.58
C LYS A 380 -4.49 -9.06 -29.27
N ILE A 381 -5.53 -8.22 -29.29
CA ILE A 381 -5.45 -6.89 -29.88
C ILE A 381 -4.43 -6.03 -29.10
N ILE A 382 -4.49 -6.03 -27.77
CA ILE A 382 -3.49 -5.32 -26.93
C ILE A 382 -2.06 -5.76 -27.25
N SER A 383 -1.84 -7.07 -27.46
CA SER A 383 -0.53 -7.63 -27.81
C SER A 383 0.10 -7.05 -29.09
N ARG A 384 -0.72 -6.44 -29.95
CA ARG A 384 -0.32 -5.81 -31.22
C ARG A 384 -0.13 -4.29 -31.12
N LEU A 385 -0.37 -3.71 -29.94
CA LEU A 385 -0.30 -2.27 -29.70
C LEU A 385 0.86 -1.87 -28.80
N THR A 386 1.35 -2.75 -27.93
CA THR A 386 2.34 -2.39 -26.91
C THR A 386 3.36 -3.49 -26.59
N GLU A 387 4.58 -3.07 -26.24
CA GLU A 387 5.67 -3.92 -25.74
C GLU A 387 5.31 -4.57 -24.39
N ASN A 388 4.32 -4.02 -23.68
CA ASN A 388 3.98 -4.40 -22.32
C ASN A 388 3.11 -5.66 -22.25
N ASP A 389 3.35 -6.46 -21.22
CA ASP A 389 2.50 -7.56 -20.78
C ASP A 389 1.54 -7.09 -19.70
N PHE A 390 0.44 -7.83 -19.51
CA PHE A 390 -0.62 -7.48 -18.57
C PHE A 390 -1.08 -8.71 -17.79
N SER A 391 -0.73 -8.75 -16.52
CA SER A 391 -1.29 -9.68 -15.55
C SER A 391 -2.51 -9.05 -14.88
N MET A 392 -3.67 -9.72 -14.85
CA MET A 392 -4.92 -9.19 -14.29
C MET A 392 -5.33 -9.93 -13.02
N ALA A 393 -5.60 -9.18 -11.96
CA ALA A 393 -5.95 -9.73 -10.66
C ALA A 393 -7.23 -9.12 -10.09
N ARG A 394 -8.02 -9.91 -9.36
CA ARG A 394 -9.33 -9.50 -8.83
C ARG A 394 -9.52 -9.98 -7.40
N GLU A 395 -10.21 -9.16 -6.60
CA GLU A 395 -10.72 -9.58 -5.30
C GLU A 395 -11.91 -10.54 -5.46
N ARG A 396 -11.88 -11.69 -4.79
CA ARG A 396 -12.99 -12.65 -4.72
C ARG A 396 -13.77 -12.50 -3.40
N GLU A 397 -14.87 -13.25 -3.26
CA GLU A 397 -15.80 -13.16 -2.12
C GLU A 397 -15.17 -13.44 -0.75
N ASP A 398 -14.09 -14.22 -0.72
CA ASP A 398 -13.30 -14.48 0.48
C ASP A 398 -12.42 -13.29 0.89
N GLY A 399 -12.45 -12.21 0.12
CA GLY A 399 -11.68 -11.00 0.34
C GLY A 399 -10.22 -11.12 -0.06
N HIS A 400 -9.79 -12.19 -0.74
CA HIS A 400 -8.41 -12.35 -1.22
C HIS A 400 -8.25 -11.94 -2.68
N ILE A 401 -7.02 -11.57 -3.07
CA ILE A 401 -6.72 -11.22 -4.46
C ILE A 401 -6.30 -12.48 -5.22
N TYR A 402 -6.93 -12.72 -6.37
CA TYR A 402 -6.65 -13.84 -7.25
C TYR A 402 -6.13 -13.36 -8.60
N PHE A 403 -5.22 -14.11 -9.19
CA PHE A 403 -4.78 -13.90 -10.56
C PHE A 403 -5.80 -14.53 -11.52
N VAL A 404 -6.50 -13.73 -12.32
CA VAL A 404 -7.71 -14.16 -13.04
C VAL A 404 -7.57 -14.18 -14.57
N GLY A 405 -6.43 -13.74 -15.09
CA GLY A 405 -6.18 -13.75 -16.52
C GLY A 405 -5.06 -12.81 -16.91
N GLY A 406 -4.78 -12.72 -18.20
CA GLY A 406 -3.82 -11.78 -18.74
C GLY A 406 -3.10 -12.26 -19.99
N LEU A 407 -2.15 -11.42 -20.40
CA LEU A 407 -1.16 -11.67 -21.44
C LEU A 407 0.22 -11.52 -20.81
N VAL A 408 0.95 -12.62 -20.70
CA VAL A 408 2.30 -12.70 -20.14
C VAL A 408 3.18 -13.47 -21.12
N ALA A 409 3.59 -12.79 -22.19
CA ALA A 409 4.45 -13.36 -23.23
C ALA A 409 5.94 -13.34 -22.85
N PHE A 410 6.35 -12.42 -21.97
CA PHE A 410 7.73 -12.18 -21.58
C PHE A 410 7.98 -12.35 -20.08
N PRO A 411 7.61 -13.50 -19.48
CA PRO A 411 7.73 -13.71 -18.05
C PRO A 411 9.17 -13.91 -17.55
N GLY A 412 10.09 -14.37 -18.41
CA GLY A 412 11.48 -14.69 -18.08
C GLY A 412 11.68 -15.99 -17.28
N SER A 413 10.80 -16.27 -16.30
CA SER A 413 11.01 -17.33 -15.31
C SER A 413 9.74 -18.03 -14.78
N TYR A 414 8.55 -17.71 -15.30
CA TYR A 414 7.29 -18.37 -14.89
C TYR A 414 6.28 -18.41 -16.04
N LEU A 415 5.16 -19.13 -15.92
CA LEU A 415 4.10 -19.13 -16.95
C LEU A 415 2.77 -18.64 -16.41
N LEU A 416 1.97 -17.97 -17.25
CA LEU A 416 0.60 -17.57 -16.90
C LEU A 416 -0.25 -18.78 -16.50
N SER A 417 -0.15 -19.87 -17.26
CA SER A 417 -0.92 -21.10 -17.01
C SER A 417 -0.65 -21.74 -15.65
N GLU A 418 0.51 -21.47 -15.04
CA GLU A 418 0.87 -21.98 -13.71
C GLU A 418 0.32 -21.11 -12.58
N LYS A 419 -0.11 -19.90 -12.89
CA LYS A 419 -0.49 -18.88 -11.90
C LYS A 419 -1.98 -18.54 -11.97
N ILE A 420 -2.61 -18.64 -13.13
CA ILE A 420 -4.03 -18.30 -13.33
C ILE A 420 -4.93 -19.13 -12.40
N GLY A 421 -5.92 -18.47 -11.79
CA GLY A 421 -6.85 -19.04 -10.82
C GLY A 421 -6.33 -19.11 -9.38
N LYS A 422 -5.05 -18.82 -9.13
CA LYS A 422 -4.42 -18.92 -7.80
C LYS A 422 -4.44 -17.59 -7.04
N SER A 423 -4.38 -17.68 -5.70
CA SER A 423 -4.35 -16.50 -4.82
C SER A 423 -3.02 -15.76 -4.89
N MET A 424 -3.00 -14.50 -4.42
CA MET A 424 -1.79 -13.69 -4.27
C MET A 424 -0.75 -14.39 -3.40
N HIS A 425 -1.19 -15.15 -2.39
CA HIS A 425 -0.32 -15.98 -1.57
C HIS A 425 0.35 -17.08 -2.39
N ASP A 426 -0.44 -17.87 -3.12
CA ASP A 426 0.03 -19.05 -3.86
C ASP A 426 0.96 -18.68 -5.00
N VAL A 427 0.66 -17.61 -5.74
CA VAL A 427 1.50 -17.18 -6.86
C VAL A 427 2.88 -16.69 -6.39
N HIS A 428 2.98 -16.21 -5.15
CA HIS A 428 4.19 -15.68 -4.52
C HIS A 428 4.88 -16.62 -3.51
N VAL A 429 4.42 -17.86 -3.33
CA VAL A 429 5.11 -18.86 -2.49
C VAL A 429 6.62 -18.95 -2.76
N PRO A 430 7.11 -18.91 -4.01
CA PRO A 430 8.54 -18.99 -4.29
C PRO A 430 9.34 -17.74 -3.91
N VAL A 431 8.68 -16.60 -3.62
CA VAL A 431 9.34 -15.31 -3.38
C VAL A 431 9.70 -15.18 -1.90
N PRO A 432 11.00 -15.17 -1.54
CA PRO A 432 11.40 -15.12 -0.14
C PRO A 432 10.85 -13.89 0.56
N HIS A 433 10.38 -14.07 1.79
CA HIS A 433 9.79 -13.03 2.64
C HIS A 433 8.46 -12.41 2.16
N PHE A 434 7.95 -12.73 0.96
CA PHE A 434 6.74 -12.07 0.46
C PHE A 434 5.52 -12.40 1.30
N ASN A 435 5.23 -13.68 1.50
CA ASN A 435 4.05 -14.11 2.24
C ASN A 435 4.11 -13.71 3.72
N GLN A 436 5.31 -13.73 4.32
CA GLN A 436 5.47 -13.40 5.75
C GLN A 436 5.50 -11.89 6.01
N LYS A 437 6.07 -11.07 5.11
CA LYS A 437 6.32 -9.65 5.37
C LYS A 437 5.50 -8.69 4.52
N LEU A 438 5.08 -9.09 3.31
CA LEU A 438 4.49 -8.16 2.33
C LEU A 438 3.02 -8.46 2.01
N LEU A 439 2.60 -9.73 1.95
CA LEU A 439 1.31 -10.16 1.42
C LEU A 439 0.13 -9.33 1.97
N VAL A 440 0.01 -9.20 3.30
CA VAL A 440 -1.08 -8.45 3.94
C VAL A 440 -1.10 -6.99 3.49
N SER A 441 0.07 -6.35 3.46
CA SER A 441 0.20 -4.93 3.06
C SER A 441 -0.08 -4.72 1.57
N VAL A 442 0.32 -5.67 0.73
CA VAL A 442 0.12 -5.66 -0.72
C VAL A 442 -1.35 -5.87 -1.03
N GLU A 443 -1.97 -6.94 -0.54
CA GLU A 443 -3.39 -7.19 -0.74
C GLU A 443 -4.25 -6.00 -0.29
N ARG A 444 -3.96 -5.43 0.89
CA ARG A 444 -4.66 -4.23 1.37
C ARG A 444 -4.48 -3.04 0.42
N ALA A 445 -3.29 -2.87 -0.15
CA ALA A 445 -3.02 -1.79 -1.10
C ALA A 445 -3.78 -1.98 -2.41
N LEU A 446 -3.83 -3.21 -2.94
CA LEU A 446 -4.54 -3.51 -4.18
C LEU A 446 -6.05 -3.34 -4.04
N LYS A 447 -6.65 -3.85 -2.96
CA LYS A 447 -8.09 -3.72 -2.69
C LYS A 447 -8.51 -2.25 -2.62
N ARG A 448 -7.72 -1.43 -1.92
CA ARG A 448 -7.99 0.00 -1.69
C ARG A 448 -7.47 0.94 -2.77
N MET A 449 -6.82 0.44 -3.80
CA MET A 449 -6.29 1.28 -4.88
C MET A 449 -7.44 2.06 -5.51
N ASP A 450 -7.30 3.38 -5.60
CA ASP A 450 -8.22 4.22 -6.37
C ASP A 450 -7.87 4.09 -7.86
N PRO A 451 -8.84 3.86 -8.75
CA PRO A 451 -8.60 3.89 -10.20
C PRO A 451 -7.92 5.17 -10.71
N SER A 452 -8.08 6.30 -10.01
CA SER A 452 -7.43 7.57 -10.32
C SER A 452 -6.00 7.71 -9.77
N ALA A 453 -5.50 6.73 -9.01
CA ALA A 453 -4.18 6.78 -8.37
C ALA A 453 -3.36 5.50 -8.60
N PRO A 454 -3.05 5.14 -9.86
CA PRO A 454 -2.13 4.05 -10.16
C PRO A 454 -0.71 4.37 -9.68
N PHE A 455 0.09 3.32 -9.52
CA PHE A 455 1.49 3.45 -9.13
C PHE A 455 2.41 2.59 -9.98
N GLU A 456 3.66 2.98 -10.07
CA GLU A 456 4.72 2.24 -10.76
C GLU A 456 5.82 1.79 -9.80
N ARG A 457 6.50 0.71 -10.18
CA ARG A 457 7.68 0.16 -9.52
C ARG A 457 8.55 -0.55 -10.57
N SER A 458 9.67 -1.09 -10.13
CA SER A 458 10.47 -1.99 -10.97
C SER A 458 11.03 -3.14 -10.15
N SER A 459 11.15 -4.30 -10.78
CA SER A 459 12.01 -5.40 -10.34
C SER A 459 13.23 -5.52 -11.25
N TRP A 460 14.19 -6.34 -10.85
CA TRP A 460 15.37 -6.63 -11.66
C TRP A 460 15.83 -8.06 -11.47
N GLU A 461 16.51 -8.60 -12.47
CA GLU A 461 17.22 -9.86 -12.44
C GLU A 461 18.43 -9.82 -13.37
N ILE A 462 19.35 -10.77 -13.19
CA ILE A 462 20.50 -10.95 -14.07
C ILE A 462 20.22 -12.19 -14.91
N VAL A 463 20.35 -12.04 -16.22
CA VAL A 463 20.01 -13.08 -17.21
C VAL A 463 21.16 -13.24 -18.19
N ASP A 464 21.26 -14.41 -18.80
CA ASP A 464 22.37 -14.82 -19.64
C ASP A 464 22.09 -14.65 -21.15
N ASP A 465 20.86 -14.31 -21.52
CA ASP A 465 20.44 -14.10 -22.90
C ASP A 465 19.42 -12.95 -23.04
N ASN A 466 19.02 -12.67 -24.29
CA ASN A 466 17.94 -11.75 -24.63
C ASN A 466 16.62 -12.45 -24.98
N ASN A 467 16.45 -13.73 -24.63
CA ASN A 467 15.19 -14.45 -24.85
C ASN A 467 14.15 -13.99 -23.83
N LEU A 468 13.18 -13.19 -24.28
CA LEU A 468 12.20 -12.58 -23.38
C LEU A 468 11.19 -13.57 -22.80
N PHE A 469 10.91 -14.67 -23.51
CA PHE A 469 9.94 -15.67 -23.06
C PHE A 469 10.48 -16.44 -21.86
N THR A 470 11.61 -17.12 -22.03
CA THR A 470 12.26 -17.91 -20.98
C THR A 470 13.77 -17.83 -21.13
N HIS A 471 14.44 -17.33 -20.11
CA HIS A 471 15.90 -17.25 -20.10
C HIS A 471 16.54 -18.62 -19.91
N ASN A 472 17.67 -18.88 -20.59
CA ASN A 472 18.43 -20.11 -20.47
C ASN A 472 18.81 -20.42 -19.02
N ILE A 473 19.18 -19.40 -18.24
CA ILE A 473 19.50 -19.54 -16.82
C ILE A 473 18.36 -20.14 -15.98
N ALA A 474 17.10 -19.89 -16.36
CA ALA A 474 15.93 -20.43 -15.66
C ALA A 474 15.69 -21.92 -15.98
N GLN A 475 16.35 -22.46 -17.01
CA GLN A 475 16.22 -23.85 -17.47
C GLN A 475 17.41 -24.73 -17.06
N LEU A 476 18.43 -24.16 -16.40
CA LEU A 476 19.59 -24.91 -15.97
C LEU A 476 19.21 -25.94 -14.88
N PRO A 477 19.80 -27.14 -14.91
CA PRO A 477 19.60 -28.12 -13.84
C PRO A 477 20.19 -27.61 -12.52
N GLU A 478 19.75 -28.21 -11.40
CA GLU A 478 20.31 -27.90 -10.09
C GLU A 478 21.83 -28.07 -10.08
N GLY A 479 22.55 -27.05 -9.61
CA GLY A 479 24.02 -27.00 -9.63
C GLY A 479 24.64 -26.60 -10.99
N GLY A 480 23.82 -26.32 -12.00
CA GLY A 480 24.26 -25.74 -13.27
C GLY A 480 24.94 -24.39 -13.09
N LYS A 481 25.85 -24.06 -14.01
CA LYS A 481 26.59 -22.79 -14.02
C LYS A 481 26.36 -22.05 -15.34
N CYS A 482 26.29 -20.73 -15.27
CA CYS A 482 26.29 -19.89 -16.45
C CYS A 482 27.67 -19.98 -17.13
N THR A 483 27.69 -20.20 -18.43
CA THR A 483 28.92 -20.25 -19.24
C THR A 483 29.09 -19.04 -20.15
N VAL A 484 28.13 -18.11 -20.12
CA VAL A 484 28.17 -16.86 -20.89
C VAL A 484 29.21 -15.92 -20.27
N ASP A 485 29.97 -15.22 -21.12
CA ASP A 485 30.88 -14.16 -20.66
C ASP A 485 30.10 -13.13 -19.83
N PRO A 486 30.56 -12.76 -18.62
CA PRO A 486 29.83 -11.82 -17.78
C PRO A 486 29.51 -10.48 -18.43
N GLY A 487 30.31 -10.02 -19.41
CA GLY A 487 30.04 -8.81 -20.18
C GLY A 487 28.92 -8.95 -21.21
N ASP A 488 28.62 -10.16 -21.66
CA ASP A 488 27.54 -10.48 -22.59
C ASP A 488 26.23 -10.91 -21.88
N MET A 489 26.24 -11.02 -20.55
CA MET A 489 25.04 -11.11 -19.73
C MET A 489 24.25 -9.80 -19.73
N TYR A 490 23.01 -9.83 -19.23
CA TYR A 490 22.11 -8.69 -19.19
C TYR A 490 21.59 -8.44 -17.77
N LEU A 491 21.45 -7.17 -17.42
CA LEU A 491 20.57 -6.73 -16.35
C LEU A 491 19.17 -6.55 -16.96
N ARG A 492 18.24 -7.40 -16.57
CA ARG A 492 16.83 -7.26 -16.90
C ARG A 492 16.15 -6.44 -15.82
N VAL A 493 15.37 -5.44 -16.23
CA VAL A 493 14.54 -4.59 -15.37
C VAL A 493 13.11 -4.70 -15.86
N ASP A 494 12.21 -5.27 -15.05
CA ASP A 494 10.79 -5.23 -15.37
C ASP A 494 10.21 -3.95 -14.79
N ARG A 495 9.87 -3.02 -15.68
CA ARG A 495 9.06 -1.86 -15.32
C ARG A 495 7.63 -2.33 -15.09
N GLN A 496 7.07 -2.01 -13.92
CA GLN A 496 5.77 -2.50 -13.49
C GLN A 496 4.83 -1.35 -13.16
N VAL A 497 3.60 -1.42 -13.66
CA VAL A 497 2.53 -0.48 -13.30
C VAL A 497 1.35 -1.26 -12.77
N LEU A 498 0.78 -0.79 -11.65
CA LEU A 498 -0.46 -1.32 -11.11
C LEU A 498 -1.55 -0.27 -11.25
N ARG A 499 -2.59 -0.62 -12.00
CA ARG A 499 -3.75 0.24 -12.26
C ARG A 499 -5.03 -0.54 -12.00
N LYS A 500 -5.90 -0.01 -11.13
CA LYS A 500 -7.25 -0.52 -10.96
C LYS A 500 -8.13 -0.01 -12.09
N LEU A 501 -8.82 -0.91 -12.77
CA LEU A 501 -9.71 -0.59 -13.87
C LEU A 501 -11.01 0.02 -13.32
N PRO A 502 -11.44 1.20 -13.80
CA PRO A 502 -12.52 1.98 -13.18
C PRO A 502 -13.90 1.32 -13.21
N ARG A 503 -14.23 0.52 -14.24
CA ARG A 503 -15.55 -0.13 -14.40
C ARG A 503 -15.58 -1.51 -13.75
N SER A 504 -14.60 -2.36 -14.06
CA SER A 504 -14.55 -3.74 -13.55
C SER A 504 -13.98 -3.88 -12.15
N GLY A 505 -13.16 -2.92 -11.70
CA GLY A 505 -12.42 -2.98 -10.44
C GLY A 505 -11.25 -3.98 -10.44
N VAL A 506 -10.98 -4.64 -11.58
CA VAL A 506 -9.84 -5.55 -11.75
C VAL A 506 -8.54 -4.73 -11.71
N ILE A 507 -7.48 -5.30 -11.15
CA ILE A 507 -6.15 -4.70 -11.12
C ILE A 507 -5.36 -5.22 -12.32
N ALA A 508 -4.99 -4.32 -13.23
CA ALA A 508 -4.02 -4.59 -14.28
C ALA A 508 -2.60 -4.32 -13.76
N PHE A 509 -1.77 -5.35 -13.75
CA PHE A 509 -0.34 -5.32 -13.52
C PHE A 509 0.36 -5.34 -14.88
N THR A 510 0.77 -4.18 -15.36
CA THR A 510 1.51 -4.01 -16.60
C THR A 510 2.99 -4.28 -16.36
N ALA A 511 3.67 -5.04 -17.21
CA ALA A 511 5.10 -5.30 -17.14
C ALA A 511 5.80 -5.04 -18.49
N HIS A 512 6.84 -4.23 -18.50
CA HIS A 512 7.73 -4.02 -19.65
C HIS A 512 9.13 -4.47 -19.28
N PRO A 513 9.60 -5.63 -19.80
CA PRO A 513 10.97 -6.08 -19.57
C PRO A 513 11.94 -5.27 -20.41
N ILE A 514 12.86 -4.55 -19.76
CA ILE A 514 13.90 -3.75 -20.37
C ILE A 514 15.24 -4.42 -20.05
N ILE A 515 16.03 -4.74 -21.07
CA ILE A 515 17.32 -5.44 -20.89
C ILE A 515 18.48 -4.52 -21.25
N LYS A 516 19.52 -4.52 -20.42
CA LYS A 516 20.77 -3.77 -20.64
C LYS A 516 21.96 -4.71 -20.51
N ARG A 517 22.83 -4.76 -21.54
CA ARG A 517 24.04 -5.60 -21.48
C ARG A 517 24.97 -5.13 -20.37
N MET A 518 25.62 -6.08 -19.70
CA MET A 518 26.59 -5.77 -18.65
C MET A 518 27.73 -4.91 -19.21
N ARG A 519 28.19 -5.18 -20.44
CA ARG A 519 29.19 -4.33 -21.11
C ARG A 519 28.75 -2.87 -21.23
N ASP A 520 27.49 -2.60 -21.52
CA ASP A 520 26.97 -1.22 -21.60
C ASP A 520 26.95 -0.60 -20.19
N ILE A 521 26.51 -1.35 -19.18
CA ILE A 521 26.53 -0.92 -17.77
C ILE A 521 27.96 -0.54 -17.32
N LYS A 522 28.96 -1.35 -17.68
CA LYS A 522 30.38 -1.02 -17.43
C LYS A 522 30.73 0.33 -18.04
N GLN A 523 30.27 0.61 -19.26
CA GLN A 523 30.64 1.79 -20.03
C GLN A 523 29.97 3.08 -19.57
N ASP A 524 28.68 3.04 -19.23
CA ASP A 524 27.84 4.24 -19.14
C ASP A 524 27.11 4.44 -17.81
N SER A 525 27.21 3.48 -16.88
CA SER A 525 26.42 3.46 -15.64
C SER A 525 27.34 3.58 -14.41
N PRO A 526 27.62 4.81 -13.94
CA PRO A 526 28.59 5.05 -12.87
C PRO A 526 28.18 4.35 -11.58
N LEU A 527 29.13 3.71 -10.89
CA LEU A 527 28.94 2.97 -9.63
C LEU A 527 27.97 1.76 -9.68
N VAL A 528 27.24 1.54 -10.77
CA VAL A 528 26.31 0.40 -10.89
C VAL A 528 27.05 -0.94 -10.81
N PRO A 529 28.22 -1.15 -11.45
CA PRO A 529 28.98 -2.38 -11.27
C PRO A 529 29.37 -2.64 -9.80
N ALA A 530 29.87 -1.61 -9.10
CA ALA A 530 30.22 -1.69 -7.69
C ALA A 530 29.00 -2.00 -6.80
N LEU A 531 27.86 -1.40 -7.10
CA LEU A 531 26.61 -1.65 -6.38
C LEU A 531 26.11 -3.07 -6.58
N LEU A 532 26.14 -3.59 -7.81
CA LEU A 532 25.74 -4.97 -8.11
C LEU A 532 26.64 -5.98 -7.39
N ALA A 533 27.96 -5.79 -7.42
CA ALA A 533 28.89 -6.66 -6.70
C ALA A 533 28.57 -6.69 -5.19
N LYS A 534 28.35 -5.50 -4.61
CA LYS A 534 27.99 -5.34 -3.19
C LYS A 534 26.64 -5.96 -2.84
N ILE A 535 25.63 -5.79 -3.69
CA ILE A 535 24.30 -6.43 -3.50
C ILE A 535 24.45 -7.95 -3.53
N LEU A 536 25.16 -8.50 -4.52
CA LEU A 536 25.30 -9.95 -4.66
C LEU A 536 26.11 -10.58 -3.52
N GLU A 537 27.08 -9.87 -2.98
CA GLU A 537 27.94 -10.35 -1.88
C GLU A 537 27.25 -10.29 -0.50
N GLU A 538 26.48 -9.23 -0.24
CA GLU A 538 26.04 -8.92 1.13
C GLU A 538 24.53 -9.06 1.36
N SER A 539 23.75 -9.40 0.33
CA SER A 539 22.31 -9.65 0.48
C SER A 539 22.04 -10.97 1.21
N PRO A 540 20.86 -11.11 1.85
CA PRO A 540 20.40 -12.39 2.39
C PRO A 540 20.44 -13.52 1.34
N LYS A 541 20.98 -14.68 1.74
CA LYS A 541 21.24 -15.81 0.83
C LYS A 541 19.98 -16.29 0.11
N ASP A 542 18.85 -16.34 0.80
CA ASP A 542 17.56 -16.74 0.23
C ASP A 542 17.10 -15.81 -0.91
N LEU A 543 17.37 -14.51 -0.80
CA LEU A 543 17.10 -13.53 -1.86
C LEU A 543 18.04 -13.69 -3.05
N THR A 544 19.33 -13.97 -2.82
CA THR A 544 20.30 -14.19 -3.90
C THR A 544 20.06 -15.52 -4.60
N ASP A 545 19.70 -16.57 -3.85
CA ASP A 545 19.32 -17.88 -4.38
C ASP A 545 18.07 -17.77 -5.27
N TYR A 546 17.05 -17.06 -4.81
CA TYR A 546 15.84 -16.79 -5.60
C TYR A 546 16.14 -16.04 -6.91
N LYS A 547 17.20 -15.21 -6.94
CA LYS A 547 17.67 -14.49 -8.13
C LYS A 547 18.68 -15.28 -8.97
N ASN A 548 18.79 -16.59 -8.73
CA ASN A 548 19.73 -17.48 -9.42
C ASN A 548 21.20 -17.06 -9.30
N ALA A 549 21.56 -16.23 -8.30
CA ALA A 549 22.92 -15.75 -8.12
C ALA A 549 23.98 -16.86 -8.04
N PRO A 550 23.75 -18.01 -7.37
CA PRO A 550 24.73 -19.10 -7.34
C PRO A 550 25.19 -19.58 -8.73
N ILE A 551 24.39 -19.37 -9.78
CA ILE A 551 24.67 -19.82 -11.14
C ILE A 551 25.72 -18.93 -11.83
N TYR A 552 25.74 -17.63 -11.56
CA TYR A 552 26.61 -16.65 -12.25
C TYR A 552 27.58 -15.90 -11.34
N TYR A 553 27.36 -15.88 -10.03
CA TYR A 553 28.09 -15.01 -9.09
C TYR A 553 29.61 -15.18 -9.14
N ALA A 554 30.09 -16.43 -9.26
CA ALA A 554 31.52 -16.74 -9.24
C ALA A 554 32.30 -16.06 -10.37
N GLU A 555 31.71 -15.97 -11.56
CA GLU A 555 32.33 -15.32 -12.73
C GLU A 555 31.96 -13.84 -12.83
N LEU A 556 30.72 -13.48 -12.46
CA LEU A 556 30.24 -12.12 -12.58
C LEU A 556 30.87 -11.18 -11.55
N LYS A 557 31.09 -11.62 -10.30
CA LYS A 557 31.61 -10.73 -9.25
C LYS A 557 33.01 -10.19 -9.58
N PRO A 558 34.02 -11.01 -9.95
CA PRO A 558 35.33 -10.49 -10.35
C PRO A 558 35.24 -9.55 -11.56
N TRP A 559 34.35 -9.84 -12.51
CA TRP A 559 34.14 -8.99 -13.67
C TRP A 559 33.56 -7.61 -13.28
N LEU A 560 32.59 -7.56 -12.35
CA LEU A 560 32.03 -6.30 -11.83
C LEU A 560 33.06 -5.46 -11.05
N GLU A 561 33.95 -6.12 -10.29
CA GLU A 561 35.06 -5.47 -9.60
C GLU A 561 36.06 -4.88 -10.61
N GLU A 562 36.36 -5.59 -11.69
CA GLU A 562 37.20 -5.07 -12.77
C GLU A 562 36.53 -3.94 -13.56
N ALA A 563 35.22 -4.06 -13.82
CA ALA A 563 34.43 -2.99 -14.42
C ALA A 563 34.47 -1.72 -13.55
N THR A 564 34.45 -1.86 -12.22
CA THR A 564 34.58 -0.73 -11.29
C THR A 564 35.97 -0.08 -11.40
N LYS A 565 37.04 -0.87 -11.47
CA LYS A 565 38.41 -0.34 -11.67
C LYS A 565 38.56 0.37 -13.01
N ASP A 566 37.94 -0.14 -14.08
CA ASP A 566 37.88 0.53 -15.39
C ASP A 566 37.18 1.88 -15.31
N GLN A 567 36.04 1.97 -14.60
CA GLN A 567 35.35 3.24 -14.38
C GLN A 567 36.23 4.25 -13.63
N ILE A 568 37.02 3.80 -12.65
CA ILE A 568 37.99 4.65 -11.93
C ILE A 568 39.12 5.11 -12.87
N SER A 569 39.73 4.20 -13.63
CA SER A 569 40.88 4.52 -14.48
C SER A 569 40.54 5.50 -15.60
N ARG A 570 39.28 5.51 -16.05
CA ARG A 570 38.74 6.45 -17.03
C ARG A 570 38.19 7.75 -16.42
N GLY A 571 38.18 7.87 -15.10
CA GLY A 571 37.67 9.04 -14.39
C GLY A 571 36.15 9.19 -14.42
N LEU A 572 35.40 8.11 -14.69
CA LEU A 572 33.93 8.13 -14.61
C LEU A 572 33.44 8.23 -13.15
N ILE A 573 34.22 7.65 -12.23
CA ILE A 573 34.05 7.71 -10.77
C ILE A 573 35.42 7.94 -10.12
N LYS A 574 35.44 8.42 -8.87
CA LYS A 574 36.67 8.69 -8.12
C LYS A 574 37.21 7.46 -7.39
N GLY A 575 36.33 6.53 -7.04
CA GLY A 575 36.65 5.30 -6.29
C GLY A 575 36.49 5.40 -4.77
N ASP A 576 36.21 6.59 -4.24
CA ASP A 576 35.90 6.81 -2.82
C ASP A 576 34.39 6.95 -2.56
N GLU A 577 33.56 6.96 -3.61
CA GLU A 577 32.12 7.07 -3.49
C GLU A 577 31.48 5.80 -2.94
N LYS A 578 30.37 5.96 -2.21
CA LYS A 578 29.58 4.83 -1.73
C LYS A 578 28.73 4.29 -2.88
N PRO A 579 28.75 2.98 -3.19
CA PRO A 579 27.99 2.44 -4.32
C PRO A 579 26.48 2.72 -4.27
N GLN A 580 25.89 2.80 -3.08
CA GLN A 580 24.46 3.13 -2.93
C GLN A 580 24.10 4.56 -3.37
N ASP A 581 25.08 5.46 -3.48
CA ASP A 581 24.90 6.85 -3.87
C ASP A 581 24.99 7.05 -5.40
N PHE A 582 25.00 5.97 -6.19
CA PHE A 582 25.11 6.00 -7.66
C PHE A 582 24.13 6.93 -8.37
N ARG A 583 22.93 7.16 -7.79
CA ARG A 583 21.93 8.09 -8.34
C ARG A 583 22.34 9.57 -8.22
N HIS A 584 23.33 9.89 -7.40
CA HIS A 584 23.86 11.24 -7.22
C HIS A 584 25.07 11.53 -8.11
N ILE A 585 25.59 10.53 -8.82
CA ILE A 585 26.75 10.71 -9.70
C ILE A 585 26.28 11.31 -11.03
N PRO A 586 26.86 12.46 -11.45
CA PRO A 586 26.57 13.04 -12.76
C PRO A 586 26.85 12.04 -13.88
N ARG A 587 25.91 11.90 -14.81
CA ARG A 587 26.06 10.98 -15.94
C ARG A 587 26.71 11.71 -17.13
N PRO A 588 27.65 11.07 -17.87
CA PRO A 588 28.33 11.71 -19.00
C PRO A 588 27.39 12.18 -20.11
N VAL A 589 26.25 11.50 -20.29
CA VAL A 589 25.22 11.81 -21.29
C VAL A 589 23.89 11.24 -20.78
N ASP A 590 22.76 11.87 -21.11
CA ASP A 590 21.42 11.25 -21.06
C ASP A 590 21.33 10.08 -22.07
N ILE A 591 22.15 9.03 -21.92
CA ILE A 591 22.06 7.81 -22.73
C ILE A 591 20.82 7.03 -22.28
N LEU A 592 19.68 7.52 -22.74
CA LEU A 592 18.69 6.76 -23.49
C LEU A 592 19.09 5.28 -23.64
N VAL A 593 18.33 4.37 -23.01
CA VAL A 593 18.53 2.92 -23.09
C VAL A 593 18.68 2.54 -24.57
N PRO A 594 19.83 2.02 -25.03
CA PRO A 594 19.98 1.62 -26.42
C PRO A 594 18.86 0.62 -26.76
N PRO A 595 18.33 0.64 -28.00
CA PRO A 595 17.38 -0.40 -28.41
C PRO A 595 17.94 -1.76 -28.06
N VAL A 596 17.09 -2.66 -27.57
CA VAL A 596 17.44 -4.07 -27.39
C VAL A 596 18.13 -4.52 -28.66
N ALA A 597 19.37 -5.00 -28.52
CA ALA A 597 20.10 -5.57 -29.64
C ALA A 597 19.24 -6.69 -30.23
N VAL A 598 18.65 -6.40 -31.40
CA VAL A 598 17.93 -7.38 -32.20
C VAL A 598 18.92 -8.50 -32.48
N PRO A 599 18.55 -9.77 -32.25
CA PRO A 599 19.41 -10.92 -32.54
C PRO A 599 20.04 -10.90 -33.93
#